data_AF-A0A368VSB9-F1
#
_entry.id   AF-A0A368VSB9-F1
#
_cell.length_a   1.000
_cell.length_b   1.000
_cell.length_c   1.000
_cell.angle_alpha   90.00
_cell.angle_beta   90.00
_cell.angle_gamma   90.00
#
_symmetry.space_group_name_H-M   'P 1'
#
loop_
_entity.id
_entity.type
_entity.pdbx_description
1 polymer ?
#
loop_
_entity_poly.entity_id
_entity_poly.type
_entity_poly.pdbx_seq_one_letter_code
_entity_poly.pdbx_strand_id
1 'polypeptide(L)'
;MEKETLNNSVLSHGEWEDLVIAAESAGRQSARELAQRCTPWELGRTGQVWVRVQPDDSPVAMWLRSTGRSNTEIGHPDEQGALVAITPTVRDLAPANSPVSKARSLLVRRAYAEAYCTVLVQEAGVIAEVLTLPDQFPARESRSGTAESRP
;
A
#
# COMPACT_ATOMS: atom_id res chain seq x y z
N MET A 1 29.98 9.89 -30.65
CA MET A 1 28.50 9.92 -30.58
C MET A 1 28.09 8.57 -30.00
N GLU A 2 28.20 8.46 -28.68
CA GLU A 2 27.99 7.22 -27.94
C GLU A 2 26.50 6.98 -27.81
N LYS A 3 26.05 5.79 -28.22
CA LYS A 3 24.69 5.34 -28.04
C LYS A 3 24.54 4.92 -26.59
N GLU A 4 24.00 5.83 -25.78
CA GLU A 4 23.50 5.54 -24.44
C GLU A 4 22.51 4.39 -24.56
N THR A 5 22.95 3.22 -24.14
CA THR A 5 22.15 2.01 -24.18
C THR A 5 21.21 2.11 -23.00
N LEU A 6 19.95 2.45 -23.27
CA LEU A 6 18.87 2.38 -22.30
C LEU A 6 18.89 0.97 -21.70
N ASN A 7 19.38 0.88 -20.46
CA ASN A 7 19.27 -0.30 -19.61
C ASN A 7 17.78 -0.50 -19.33
N ASN A 8 17.08 -1.08 -20.30
CA ASN A 8 15.74 -1.62 -20.12
C ASN A 8 15.90 -2.96 -19.39
N SER A 9 16.42 -2.89 -18.17
CA SER A 9 16.63 -4.04 -17.31
C SER A 9 15.25 -4.47 -16.83
N VAL A 10 14.69 -5.47 -17.51
CA VAL A 10 13.51 -6.18 -17.05
C VAL A 10 13.89 -6.80 -15.71
N LEU A 11 13.56 -6.12 -14.61
CA LEU A 11 13.84 -6.60 -13.27
C LEU A 11 13.24 -8.02 -13.14
N SER A 12 14.05 -8.93 -12.64
CA SER A 12 13.72 -10.30 -12.30
C SER A 12 12.66 -10.35 -11.19
N HIS A 13 11.97 -11.49 -11.04
CA HIS A 13 10.85 -11.64 -10.09
C HIS A 13 11.20 -11.23 -8.64
N GLY A 14 12.46 -11.42 -8.21
CA GLY A 14 12.92 -11.03 -6.87
C GLY A 14 13.16 -9.53 -6.70
N GLU A 15 13.54 -8.82 -7.76
CA GLU A 15 13.80 -7.37 -7.69
C GLU A 15 12.51 -6.56 -7.51
N TRP A 16 11.38 -7.03 -8.04
CA TRP A 16 10.06 -6.43 -7.77
C TRP A 16 9.60 -6.66 -6.33
N GLU A 17 9.92 -7.81 -5.75
CA GLU A 17 9.65 -8.10 -4.34
C GLU A 17 10.46 -7.16 -3.44
N ASP A 18 11.76 -7.03 -3.68
CA ASP A 18 12.64 -6.13 -2.95
C ASP A 18 12.18 -4.67 -3.05
N LEU A 19 11.77 -4.24 -4.25
CA LEU A 19 11.21 -2.91 -4.46
C LEU A 19 9.94 -2.67 -3.64
N VAL A 20 9.00 -3.62 -3.65
CA VAL A 20 7.76 -3.50 -2.89
C VAL A 20 8.04 -3.53 -1.39
N ILE A 21 8.99 -4.34 -0.92
CA ILE A 21 9.45 -4.35 0.48
C ILE A 21 10.03 -2.98 0.87
N ALA A 22 10.84 -2.37 -0.01
CA ALA A 22 11.39 -1.03 0.21
C ALA A 22 10.29 0.03 0.29
N ALA A 23 9.32 0.00 -0.63
CA ALA A 23 8.17 0.89 -0.64
C ALA A 23 7.32 0.74 0.64
N GLU A 24 7.06 -0.49 1.07
CA GLU A 24 6.36 -0.74 2.34
C GLU A 24 7.17 -0.24 3.55
N SER A 25 8.49 -0.39 3.53
CA SER A 25 9.36 0.08 4.60
C SER A 25 9.29 1.61 4.73
N ALA A 26 9.35 2.31 3.60
CA ALA A 26 9.16 3.76 3.56
C ALA A 26 7.77 4.16 4.07
N GLY A 27 6.72 3.46 3.63
CA GLY A 27 5.35 3.65 4.13
C GLY A 27 5.23 3.48 5.64
N ARG A 28 5.77 2.38 6.19
CA ARG A 28 5.77 2.10 7.63
C ARG A 28 6.50 3.19 8.42
N GLN A 29 7.66 3.62 7.94
CA GLN A 29 8.44 4.66 8.61
C GLN A 29 7.69 6.00 8.65
N SER A 30 7.15 6.44 7.51
CA SER A 30 6.36 7.68 7.41
C SER A 30 5.13 7.65 8.33
N ALA A 31 4.38 6.55 8.30
CA ALA A 31 3.21 6.35 9.16
C ALA A 31 3.58 6.41 10.65
N ARG A 32 4.69 5.77 11.02
CA ARG A 32 5.21 5.74 12.39
C ARG A 32 5.62 7.12 12.87
N GLU A 33 6.35 7.88 12.07
CA GLU A 33 6.77 9.25 12.41
C GLU A 33 5.57 10.17 12.62
N LEU A 34 4.58 10.13 11.72
CA LEU A 34 3.35 10.90 11.89
C LEU A 34 2.60 10.47 13.16
N ALA A 35 2.46 9.16 13.36
CA ALA A 35 1.80 8.61 14.54
C ALA A 35 2.52 8.95 15.84
N GLN A 36 3.83 9.18 15.86
CA GLN A 36 4.53 9.60 17.07
C GLN A 36 4.34 11.09 17.38
N ARG A 37 4.26 11.93 16.35
CA ARG A 37 4.19 13.39 16.49
C ARG A 37 2.79 13.90 16.80
N CYS A 38 1.76 13.26 16.26
CA CYS A 38 0.37 13.68 16.42
C CYS A 38 -0.30 12.96 17.59
N THR A 39 -1.25 13.62 18.23
CA THR A 39 -2.14 13.08 19.25
C THR A 39 -3.30 12.29 18.63
N PRO A 40 -4.02 11.47 19.41
CA PRO A 40 -5.21 10.77 18.90
C PRO A 40 -6.33 11.69 18.41
N TRP A 41 -6.47 12.90 18.99
CA TRP A 41 -7.51 13.85 18.59
C TRP A 41 -7.20 14.49 17.23
N GLU A 42 -5.93 14.79 16.94
CA GLU A 42 -5.48 15.27 15.62
C GLU A 42 -5.70 14.22 14.52
N LEU A 43 -5.72 12.95 14.90
CA LEU A 43 -5.81 11.81 14.01
C LEU A 43 -7.23 11.19 13.94
N GLY A 44 -8.25 11.89 14.45
CA GLY A 44 -9.59 11.33 14.67
C GLY A 44 -10.41 10.97 13.42
N ARG A 45 -10.03 11.43 12.22
CA ARG A 45 -10.73 11.08 10.97
C ARG A 45 -10.32 9.68 10.52
N THR A 46 -11.29 8.80 10.33
CA THR A 46 -11.08 7.45 9.78
C THR A 46 -11.45 7.40 8.30
N GLY A 47 -10.92 6.41 7.60
CA GLY A 47 -11.27 6.13 6.21
C GLY A 47 -10.30 5.14 5.58
N GLN A 48 -10.56 4.79 4.33
CA GLN A 48 -9.72 3.86 3.59
C GLN A 48 -8.80 4.61 2.64
N VAL A 49 -7.57 4.11 2.53
CA VAL A 49 -6.59 4.62 1.59
C VAL A 49 -6.13 3.45 0.73
N TRP A 50 -6.08 3.71 -0.56
CA TRP A 50 -5.63 2.80 -1.58
C TRP A 50 -4.51 3.45 -2.38
N VAL A 51 -3.61 2.65 -2.91
CA VAL A 51 -2.64 3.08 -3.91
C VAL A 51 -2.99 2.44 -5.23
N ARG A 52 -3.16 3.25 -6.27
CA ARG A 52 -3.32 2.80 -7.65
C ARG A 52 -1.99 2.87 -8.36
N VAL A 53 -1.54 1.73 -8.89
CA VAL A 53 -0.30 1.62 -9.67
C VAL A 53 -0.63 1.43 -11.16
N GLN A 54 -0.07 2.29 -12.00
CA GLN A 54 -0.30 2.36 -13.45
C GLN A 54 1.02 2.48 -14.22
N PRO A 55 1.08 2.02 -15.48
CA PRO A 55 0.00 1.38 -16.23
C PRO A 55 -0.27 -0.06 -15.79
N ASP A 56 -1.42 -0.58 -16.19
CA ASP A 56 -1.95 -1.90 -15.83
C ASP A 56 -0.98 -3.06 -16.20
N ASP A 57 -0.34 -2.92 -17.35
CA ASP A 57 0.62 -3.85 -17.92
C ASP A 57 2.06 -3.62 -17.44
N SER A 58 2.27 -2.69 -16.50
CA SER A 58 3.60 -2.54 -15.91
C SER A 58 4.01 -3.80 -15.15
N PRO A 59 5.29 -4.21 -15.18
CA PRO A 59 5.76 -5.40 -14.49
C PRO A 59 5.42 -5.43 -13.00
N VAL A 60 5.51 -4.29 -12.31
CA VAL A 60 5.14 -4.17 -10.89
C VAL A 60 3.63 -4.30 -10.68
N ALA A 61 2.78 -3.73 -11.54
CA ALA A 61 1.32 -3.89 -11.44
C ALA A 61 0.89 -5.35 -11.70
N MET A 62 1.49 -6.00 -12.70
CA MET A 62 1.29 -7.43 -12.96
C MET A 62 1.76 -8.30 -11.79
N TRP A 63 2.93 -7.99 -11.22
CA TRP A 63 3.48 -8.70 -10.07
C TRP A 63 2.56 -8.58 -8.84
N LEU A 64 2.09 -7.37 -8.52
CA LEU A 64 1.14 -7.10 -7.43
C LEU A 64 -0.15 -7.91 -7.59
N ARG A 65 -0.63 -8.10 -8.82
CA ARG A 65 -1.78 -8.98 -9.10
C ARG A 65 -1.48 -10.45 -8.92
N SER A 66 -0.38 -10.92 -9.51
CA SER A 66 -0.01 -12.34 -9.45
C SER A 66 0.23 -12.84 -8.02
N THR A 67 0.64 -11.95 -7.13
CA THR A 67 0.92 -12.24 -5.72
C THR A 67 -0.29 -11.98 -4.80
N GLY A 68 -1.43 -11.54 -5.34
CA GLY A 68 -2.63 -11.21 -4.57
C GLY A 68 -2.49 -9.97 -3.68
N ARG A 69 -1.47 -9.14 -3.91
CA ARG A 69 -1.23 -7.88 -3.19
C ARG A 69 -2.11 -6.74 -3.70
N SER A 70 -2.67 -6.87 -4.90
CA SER A 70 -3.71 -5.98 -5.41
C SER A 70 -5.12 -6.51 -5.14
N ASN A 71 -6.06 -5.63 -4.85
CA ASN A 71 -7.48 -5.94 -4.81
C ASN A 71 -8.11 -5.69 -6.20
N THR A 72 -8.58 -6.76 -6.83
CA THR A 72 -9.24 -6.71 -8.14
C THR A 72 -10.76 -6.50 -8.05
N GLU A 73 -11.34 -6.53 -6.85
CA GLU A 73 -12.80 -6.47 -6.61
C GLU A 73 -13.31 -5.04 -6.36
N ILE A 74 -12.41 -4.07 -6.16
CA ILE A 74 -12.75 -2.68 -5.77
C ILE A 74 -12.61 -1.68 -6.94
N GLY A 75 -12.07 -2.10 -8.09
CA GLY A 75 -11.98 -1.25 -9.28
C GLY A 75 -13.26 -1.29 -10.11
N HIS A 76 -13.70 -0.12 -10.60
CA HIS A 76 -14.62 -0.09 -11.74
C HIS A 76 -13.94 -0.77 -12.95
N PRO A 77 -14.67 -1.44 -13.85
CA PRO A 77 -14.07 -2.12 -15.01
C PRO A 77 -13.25 -1.21 -15.95
N ASP A 78 -13.43 0.11 -15.84
CA ASP A 78 -12.66 1.12 -16.58
C ASP A 78 -11.45 1.69 -15.80
N GLU A 79 -11.27 1.33 -14.53
CA GLU A 79 -10.13 1.76 -13.71
C GLU A 79 -8.93 0.85 -13.95
N GLN A 80 -8.12 1.23 -14.95
CA GLN A 80 -6.87 0.54 -15.28
C GLN A 80 -5.85 0.66 -14.13
N GLY A 81 -5.17 -0.45 -13.78
CA GLY A 81 -4.09 -0.46 -12.79
C GLY A 81 -4.29 -1.42 -11.60
N ALA A 82 -3.23 -1.62 -10.82
CA ALA A 82 -3.25 -2.46 -9.63
C ALA A 82 -3.60 -1.62 -8.39
N LEU A 83 -4.66 -1.99 -7.67
CA LEU A 83 -5.10 -1.31 -6.45
C LEU A 83 -4.57 -2.00 -5.20
N VAL A 84 -3.79 -1.31 -4.38
CA VAL A 84 -3.20 -1.84 -3.14
C VAL A 84 -3.86 -1.19 -1.93
N ALA A 85 -4.38 -2.00 -1.01
CA ALA A 85 -5.00 -1.51 0.22
C ALA A 85 -3.93 -1.08 1.23
N ILE A 86 -4.00 0.14 1.74
CA ILE A 86 -3.05 0.64 2.74
C ILE A 86 -3.61 0.45 4.14
N THR A 87 -3.04 -0.54 4.85
CA THR A 87 -3.48 -0.92 6.20
C THR A 87 -2.28 -1.03 7.14
N PRO A 88 -1.77 0.09 7.69
CA PRO A 88 -0.75 0.07 8.73
C PRO A 88 -1.25 -0.75 9.92
N THR A 89 -0.40 -1.63 10.44
CA THR A 89 -0.71 -2.44 11.61
C THR A 89 -0.33 -1.71 12.90
N VAL A 90 -0.87 -2.17 14.03
CA VAL A 90 -0.47 -1.69 15.36
C VAL A 90 1.04 -1.81 15.59
N ARG A 91 1.67 -2.86 15.04
CA ARG A 91 3.10 -3.09 15.16
C ARG A 91 3.92 -2.04 14.42
N ASP A 92 3.46 -1.61 13.25
CA ASP A 92 4.14 -0.60 12.43
C ASP A 92 4.21 0.75 13.15
N LEU A 93 3.21 1.02 14.00
CA LEU A 93 3.08 2.31 14.69
C LEU A 93 3.71 2.32 16.08
N ALA A 94 4.21 1.20 16.60
CA ALA A 94 4.85 1.17 17.91
C ALA A 94 6.11 2.06 17.95
N PRO A 95 6.39 2.84 19.01
CA PRO A 95 5.69 2.92 20.31
C PRO A 95 4.65 4.07 20.41
N ALA A 96 3.92 4.42 19.35
CA ALA A 96 2.94 5.50 19.40
C ALA A 96 1.87 5.27 20.49
N ASN A 97 1.37 6.36 21.10
CA ASN A 97 0.22 6.27 21.99
C ASN A 97 -1.05 5.90 21.19
N SER A 98 -1.91 5.06 21.77
CA SER A 98 -3.15 4.58 21.11
C SER A 98 -2.95 4.06 19.67
N PRO A 99 -2.03 3.11 19.44
CA PRO A 99 -1.64 2.69 18.09
C PRO A 99 -2.80 2.07 17.29
N VAL A 100 -3.77 1.46 17.97
CA VAL A 100 -5.01 0.94 17.36
C VAL A 100 -5.82 2.07 16.70
N SER A 101 -6.06 3.17 17.43
CA SER A 101 -6.80 4.32 16.91
C SER A 101 -6.05 4.97 15.75
N LYS A 102 -4.71 5.08 15.87
CA LYS A 102 -3.87 5.69 14.84
C LYS A 102 -3.75 4.86 13.57
N ALA A 103 -3.78 3.53 13.66
CA ALA A 103 -3.82 2.64 12.50
C ALA A 103 -5.08 2.84 11.63
N ARG A 104 -6.18 3.29 12.25
CA ARG A 104 -7.43 3.63 11.56
C ARG A 104 -7.47 5.07 11.05
N SER A 105 -6.49 5.90 11.43
CA SER A 105 -6.45 7.29 11.04
C SER A 105 -6.19 7.42 9.55
N LEU A 106 -7.04 8.21 8.88
CA LEU A 106 -6.89 8.55 7.47
C LEU A 106 -5.55 9.23 7.20
N LEU A 107 -5.08 10.10 8.10
CA LEU A 107 -3.82 10.81 7.93
C LEU A 107 -2.61 9.86 8.01
N VAL A 108 -2.63 8.91 8.94
CA VAL A 108 -1.57 7.89 9.08
C VAL A 108 -1.52 6.98 7.85
N ARG A 109 -2.68 6.53 7.37
CA ARG A 109 -2.80 5.73 6.15
C ARG A 109 -2.33 6.50 4.92
N ARG A 110 -2.64 7.79 4.83
CA ARG A 110 -2.20 8.65 3.73
C ARG A 110 -0.70 8.89 3.74
N ALA A 111 -0.11 9.17 4.90
CA ALA A 111 1.33 9.33 5.03
C ALA A 111 2.09 8.04 4.64
N TYR A 112 1.55 6.87 4.99
CA TYR A 112 2.05 5.59 4.47
C TYR A 112 2.00 5.57 2.94
N ALA A 113 0.82 5.83 2.37
CA ALA A 113 0.56 5.72 0.94
C ALA A 113 1.45 6.66 0.11
N GLU A 114 1.64 7.90 0.56
CA GLU A 114 2.48 8.88 -0.13
C GLU A 114 3.96 8.47 -0.17
N ALA A 115 4.50 7.94 0.94
CA ALA A 115 5.86 7.43 0.98
C ALA A 115 6.01 6.15 0.13
N TYR A 116 5.02 5.26 0.16
CA TYR A 116 4.96 4.07 -0.69
C TYR A 116 4.96 4.45 -2.19
N CYS A 117 4.09 5.38 -2.60
CA CYS A 117 4.03 5.87 -3.97
C CYS A 117 5.35 6.51 -4.41
N THR A 118 5.99 7.28 -3.53
CA THR A 118 7.27 7.95 -3.85
C THR A 118 8.33 6.94 -4.30
N VAL A 119 8.48 5.83 -3.56
CA VAL A 119 9.43 4.77 -3.91
C VAL A 119 9.06 4.12 -5.24
N LEU A 120 7.78 3.77 -5.44
CA LEU A 120 7.36 3.15 -6.71
C LEU A 120 7.57 4.07 -7.92
N VAL A 121 7.25 5.35 -7.80
CA VAL A 121 7.44 6.33 -8.89
C VAL A 121 8.92 6.48 -9.22
N GLN A 122 9.77 6.56 -8.20
CA GLN A 122 11.22 6.79 -8.37
C GLN A 122 11.95 5.56 -8.92
N GLU A 123 11.64 4.38 -8.41
CA GLU A 123 12.44 3.18 -8.66
C GLU A 123 11.80 2.24 -9.70
N ALA A 124 10.47 2.27 -9.86
CA ALA A 124 9.76 1.45 -10.85
C ALA A 124 9.37 2.23 -12.12
N GLY A 125 9.49 3.56 -12.11
CA GLY A 125 9.08 4.42 -13.24
C GLY A 125 7.58 4.35 -13.55
N VAL A 126 6.77 3.96 -12.56
CA VAL A 126 5.31 3.86 -12.68
C VAL A 126 4.61 5.12 -12.20
N ILE A 127 3.35 5.27 -12.58
CA ILE A 127 2.43 6.23 -11.97
C ILE A 127 1.84 5.54 -10.73
N ALA A 128 2.01 6.14 -9.55
CA ALA A 128 1.41 5.65 -8.31
C ALA A 128 0.60 6.75 -7.62
N GLU A 129 -0.70 6.54 -7.46
CA GLU A 129 -1.64 7.56 -6.97
C GLU A 129 -2.35 7.12 -5.69
N VAL A 130 -2.51 8.06 -4.76
CA VAL A 130 -3.22 7.81 -3.50
C VAL A 130 -4.72 8.10 -3.69
N LEU A 131 -5.54 7.09 -3.46
CA LEU A 131 -6.99 7.19 -3.50
C LEU A 131 -7.55 7.12 -2.07
N THR A 132 -8.48 8.02 -1.75
CA THR A 132 -9.19 8.01 -0.47
C THR A 132 -10.64 7.58 -0.71
N LEU A 133 -11.06 6.48 -0.08
CA LEU A 133 -12.41 5.99 -0.17
C LEU A 133 -13.12 6.10 1.19
N PRO A 134 -14.44 6.39 1.21
CA PRO A 134 -15.23 6.34 2.43
C PRO A 134 -15.24 4.91 2.99
N ASP A 135 -15.38 4.78 4.31
CA ASP A 135 -15.26 3.52 5.09
C ASP A 135 -16.24 2.39 4.67
N GLN A 136 -17.14 2.66 3.72
CA GLN A 136 -18.25 1.83 3.28
C GLN A 136 -17.84 0.69 2.32
N PHE A 137 -16.59 0.67 1.85
CA PHE A 137 -16.08 -0.43 1.04
C PHE A 137 -15.59 -1.56 1.95
N PRO A 138 -16.11 -2.78 1.87
CA PRO A 138 -15.63 -3.86 2.71
C PRO A 138 -14.18 -4.20 2.34
N ALA A 139 -13.23 -3.88 3.21
CA ALA A 139 -11.94 -4.53 3.20
C ALA A 139 -12.20 -5.99 3.58
N ARG A 140 -12.15 -6.89 2.59
CA ARG A 140 -12.45 -8.31 2.73
C ARG A 140 -11.79 -8.87 3.98
N GLU A 141 -12.60 -9.18 5.00
CA GLU A 141 -12.17 -9.94 6.18
C GLU A 141 -11.58 -11.25 5.68
N SER A 142 -10.30 -11.46 5.97
CA SER A 142 -9.66 -12.77 5.87
C SER A 142 -10.52 -13.74 6.67
N ARG A 143 -11.24 -14.64 6.00
CA ARG A 143 -11.88 -15.78 6.65
C ARG A 143 -10.77 -16.66 7.23
N SER A 144 -10.40 -16.39 8.48
CA SER A 144 -9.78 -17.39 9.33
C SER A 144 -10.84 -18.46 9.58
N GLY A 145 -10.78 -19.52 8.79
CA GLY A 145 -11.61 -20.70 8.99
C GLY A 145 -11.42 -21.23 10.40
N THR A 146 -12.43 -21.03 11.24
CA THR A 146 -12.57 -21.74 12.50
C THR A 146 -12.98 -23.16 12.14
N ALA A 147 -12.03 -24.08 12.13
CA ALA A 147 -12.34 -25.51 12.15
C ALA A 147 -12.84 -25.85 13.55
N GLU A 148 -14.13 -25.64 13.77
CA GLU A 148 -14.88 -26.25 14.85
C GLU A 148 -15.08 -27.73 14.46
N SER A 149 -14.36 -28.63 15.14
CA SER A 149 -14.65 -30.06 15.10
C SER A 149 -14.74 -30.58 16.54
N ARG A 150 -15.99 -30.72 16.98
CA ARG A 150 -16.47 -31.68 17.98
C ARG A 150 -17.75 -32.27 17.38
N PRO A 151 -18.08 -33.55 17.61
CA PRO A 151 -18.16 -34.19 18.93
C PRO A 151 -16.96 -35.06 19.34
#